data_AF-A0A959L707-F1
#
_entry.id   AF-A0A959L707-F1
#
_cell.length_a   1.000
_cell.length_b   1.000
_cell.length_c   1.000
_cell.angle_alpha   90.00
_cell.angle_beta   90.00
_cell.angle_gamma   90.00
#
_symmetry.space_group_name_H-M   'P 1'
#
loop_
_entity.id
_entity.type
_entity.pdbx_description
1 polymer ?
#
loop_
_entity_poly.entity_id
_entity_poly.type
_entity_poly.pdbx_seq_one_letter_code
_entity_poly.pdbx_strand_id
1 'polypeptide(L)'
;MDSKSNISEKHSSTDTNGNETAGRVEVAKTYKLYIGGSFPRTESGRYLPVKLKGGQTVNVCRASRKDLRNAIVAAQKGFAG
;
A
#
# COMPACT_ATOMS: atom_id res chain seq x y z
N MET A 1 -26.40 4.33 37.64
CA MET A 1 -27.14 4.54 36.37
C MET A 1 -26.15 4.87 35.25
N ASP A 2 -25.25 3.92 35.03
CA ASP A 2 -24.97 3.28 33.73
C ASP A 2 -24.65 4.18 32.54
N SER A 3 -23.36 4.50 32.47
CA SER A 3 -22.47 4.34 31.32
C SER A 3 -23.11 3.73 30.06
N LYS A 4 -23.07 4.46 28.94
CA LYS A 4 -23.04 3.86 27.59
C LYS A 4 -21.87 4.43 26.81
N SER A 5 -20.71 3.82 27.02
CA SER A 5 -19.57 3.85 26.10
C SER A 5 -20.00 3.23 24.78
N ASN A 6 -19.86 3.98 23.68
CA ASN A 6 -20.09 3.46 22.34
C ASN A 6 -19.04 2.40 22.02
N ILE A 7 -19.54 1.24 21.63
CA ILE A 7 -18.81 0.01 21.34
C ILE A 7 -17.90 0.26 20.14
N SER A 8 -16.58 0.24 20.39
CA SER A 8 -15.56 0.07 19.37
C SER A 8 -15.81 -1.26 18.67
N GLU A 9 -16.28 -1.20 17.42
CA GLU A 9 -16.34 -2.30 16.47
C GLU A 9 -14.95 -2.93 16.35
N LYS A 10 -14.72 -4.02 17.09
CA LYS A 10 -13.61 -4.91 16.83
C LYS A 10 -13.98 -5.74 15.60
N HIS A 11 -13.40 -5.43 14.44
CA HIS A 11 -13.32 -6.38 13.35
C HIS A 11 -12.37 -7.52 13.75
N SER A 12 -12.85 -8.47 14.54
CA SER A 12 -12.18 -9.76 14.73
C SER A 12 -12.83 -10.77 13.80
N SER A 13 -12.16 -11.07 12.68
CA SER A 13 -12.46 -12.26 11.88
C SER A 13 -12.06 -13.49 12.69
N THR A 14 -13.04 -14.26 13.15
CA THR A 14 -12.82 -15.57 13.75
C THR A 14 -13.04 -16.64 12.68
N ASP A 15 -11.97 -17.29 12.24
CA ASP A 15 -12.07 -18.52 11.45
C ASP A 15 -12.33 -19.69 12.40
N THR A 16 -13.49 -20.33 12.27
CA THR A 16 -13.87 -21.54 13.01
C THR A 16 -13.02 -22.73 12.57
N ASN A 17 -11.84 -22.91 13.17
CA ASN A 17 -11.13 -24.19 13.25
C ASN A 17 -10.07 -24.09 14.36
N GLY A 18 -10.19 -24.93 15.40
CA GLY A 18 -9.40 -24.89 16.64
C GLY A 18 -7.91 -25.22 16.47
N ASN A 19 -7.16 -24.31 15.87
CA ASN A 19 -5.70 -24.24 15.92
C ASN A 19 -5.33 -22.81 16.33
N GLU A 20 -4.61 -22.64 17.44
CA GLU A 20 -4.08 -21.35 17.90
C GLU A 20 -3.08 -20.82 16.86
N THR A 21 -3.63 -20.21 15.81
CA THR A 21 -2.87 -19.49 14.81
C THR A 21 -2.39 -18.21 15.46
N ALA A 22 -1.09 -18.15 15.78
CA ALA A 22 -0.42 -16.89 16.06
C ALA A 22 -0.89 -15.88 14.99
N GLY A 23 -1.72 -14.92 15.41
CA GLY A 23 -2.49 -14.08 14.51
C GLY A 23 -1.61 -13.48 13.43
N ARG A 24 -2.05 -13.54 12.17
CA ARG A 24 -1.27 -13.06 11.04
C ARG A 24 -0.86 -11.61 11.29
N VAL A 25 0.45 -11.38 11.41
CA VAL A 25 0.99 -10.03 11.59
C VAL A 25 0.61 -9.17 10.39
N GLU A 26 0.00 -8.03 10.66
CA GLU A 26 -0.33 -7.05 9.63
C GLU A 26 0.95 -6.41 9.10
N VAL A 27 1.33 -6.79 7.87
CA VAL A 27 2.49 -6.23 7.18
C VAL A 27 2.00 -5.25 6.12
N ALA A 28 2.30 -3.97 6.31
CA ALA A 28 1.97 -2.91 5.35
C ALA A 28 2.76 -3.08 4.04
N LYS A 29 2.06 -3.46 2.97
CA LYS A 29 2.65 -3.59 1.63
C LYS A 29 3.05 -2.22 1.07
N THR A 30 4.15 -2.20 0.31
CA THR A 30 4.57 -1.01 -0.45
C THR A 30 4.04 -1.07 -1.87
N TYR A 31 3.28 -0.06 -2.27
CA TYR A 31 2.76 0.07 -3.63
C TYR A 31 3.87 0.45 -4.61
N LYS A 32 3.87 -0.21 -5.76
CA LYS A 32 4.87 -0.06 -6.83
C LYS A 32 4.51 1.08 -7.77
N LEU A 33 5.51 1.58 -8.50
CA LEU A 33 5.28 2.49 -9.62
C LEU A 33 4.72 1.69 -10.80
N TYR A 34 4.04 2.38 -11.72
CA TYR A 34 3.61 1.81 -12.99
C TYR A 34 4.26 2.60 -14.13
N ILE A 35 5.17 1.94 -14.85
CA ILE A 35 5.98 2.58 -15.89
C ILE A 35 6.08 1.61 -17.07
N GLY A 36 5.61 2.04 -18.24
CA GLY A 36 5.75 1.28 -19.50
C GLY A 36 5.17 -0.14 -19.46
N GLY A 37 4.00 -0.33 -18.85
CA GLY A 37 3.35 -1.66 -18.76
C GLY A 37 3.89 -2.57 -17.67
N SER A 38 4.87 -2.11 -16.89
CA SER A 38 5.50 -2.88 -15.81
C SER A 38 5.26 -2.24 -14.45
N PHE A 39 5.37 -3.04 -13.37
CA PHE A 39 5.29 -2.59 -11.98
C PHE A 39 6.67 -2.58 -11.28
N PRO A 40 7.59 -1.67 -11.64
CA PRO A 40 8.88 -1.57 -10.96
C PRO A 40 8.77 -0.91 -9.59
N ARG A 41 9.68 -1.26 -8.68
CA ARG A 41 9.97 -0.41 -7.51
C ARG A 41 10.87 0.75 -7.92
N THR A 42 10.83 1.87 -7.19
CA THR A 42 11.76 2.99 -7.43
C THR A 42 13.21 2.51 -7.34
N GLU A 43 14.05 3.02 -8.22
CA GLU A 43 15.51 2.81 -8.15
C GLU A 43 16.06 3.12 -6.74
N SER A 44 15.58 4.21 -6.13
CA SER A 44 16.12 4.70 -4.86
C SER A 44 15.80 3.80 -3.65
N GLY A 45 14.88 2.85 -3.80
CA GLY A 45 14.34 2.04 -2.70
C GLY A 45 13.50 2.81 -1.68
N ARG A 46 13.32 4.14 -1.85
CA ARG A 46 12.63 4.99 -0.89
C ARG A 46 11.11 4.86 -1.01
N TYR A 47 10.43 4.99 0.12
CA TYR A 47 8.97 5.06 0.18
C TYR A 47 8.52 6.25 1.02
N LEU A 48 7.26 6.62 0.86
CA LEU A 48 6.55 7.61 1.65
C LEU A 48 5.35 6.94 2.31
N PRO A 49 5.17 7.07 3.64
CA PRO A 49 3.94 6.68 4.29
C PRO A 49 2.86 7.73 4.01
N VAL A 50 1.69 7.28 3.55
CA VAL A 50 0.52 8.11 3.24
C VAL A 50 -0.64 7.67 4.12
N LYS A 51 -1.26 8.62 4.81
CA LYS A 51 -2.48 8.37 5.59
C LYS A 51 -3.69 8.44 4.66
N LEU A 52 -4.50 7.39 4.65
CA LEU A 52 -5.75 7.33 3.91
C LEU A 52 -6.90 7.89 4.76
N LYS A 53 -8.01 8.26 4.11
CA LYS A 53 -9.21 8.79 4.79
C LYS A 53 -9.79 7.82 5.83
N GLY A 54 -9.60 6.51 5.66
CA GLY A 54 -10.02 5.48 6.61
C GLY A 54 -9.03 5.20 7.75
N GLY A 55 -8.06 6.09 8.00
CA GLY A 55 -7.09 5.96 9.10
C GLY A 55 -5.92 5.00 8.84
N GLN A 56 -5.98 4.18 7.78
CA GLN A 56 -4.88 3.29 7.38
C GLN A 56 -3.68 4.10 6.85
N THR A 57 -2.46 3.67 7.22
CA THR A 57 -1.23 4.19 6.64
C THR A 57 -0.69 3.19 5.61
N VAL A 58 -0.42 3.66 4.40
CA VAL A 58 0.11 2.85 3.31
C VAL A 58 1.46 3.37 2.83
N ASN A 59 2.32 2.46 2.38
CA ASN A 59 3.62 2.82 1.84
C ASN A 59 3.54 2.95 0.32
N VAL A 60 3.95 4.09 -0.25
CA VAL A 60 4.06 4.29 -1.70
C VAL A 60 5.50 4.57 -2.10
N CYS A 61 5.95 4.08 -3.25
CA CYS A 61 7.30 4.37 -3.75
C CYS A 61 7.52 5.88 -3.93
N ARG A 62 8.65 6.40 -3.46
CA ARG A 62 9.06 7.78 -3.72
C ARG A 62 9.90 7.83 -4.98
N ALA A 63 9.28 8.22 -6.09
CA ALA A 63 9.96 8.27 -7.38
C ALA A 63 11.23 9.15 -7.35
N SER A 64 12.28 8.62 -7.96
CA SER A 64 13.54 9.32 -8.21
C SER A 64 13.49 10.05 -9.56
N ARG A 65 14.54 10.83 -9.86
CA ARG A 65 14.72 11.43 -11.19
C ARG A 65 14.85 10.38 -12.29
N LYS A 66 15.40 9.20 -12.01
CA LYS A 66 15.52 8.12 -13.01
C LYS A 66 14.18 7.48 -13.32
N ASP A 67 13.37 7.27 -12.29
CA ASP A 67 12.01 6.75 -12.47
C ASP A 67 11.18 7.71 -13.35
N LEU A 68 11.30 9.02 -13.14
CA LEU A 68 10.67 10.03 -13.99
C LEU A 68 11.16 9.97 -15.45
N ARG A 69 12.48 9.89 -15.69
CA ARG A 69 13.03 9.76 -17.05
C ARG A 69 12.50 8.51 -17.76
N ASN A 70 12.46 7.38 -17.06
CA ASN A 70 11.94 6.13 -17.61
C ASN A 70 10.44 6.25 -17.96
N ALA A 71 9.67 6.93 -17.12
CA ALA A 71 8.25 7.20 -17.38
C ALA A 71 8.04 8.05 -18.64
N ILE A 72 8.84 9.11 -18.82
CA ILE A 72 8.77 9.98 -20.01
C ILE A 72 9.13 9.22 -21.28
N VAL A 73 10.23 8.47 -21.27
CA VAL A 73 10.65 7.66 -22.44
C VAL A 73 9.59 6.62 -22.81
N ALA A 74 8.98 5.97 -21.81
CA ALA A 74 7.89 5.03 -22.06
C ALA A 74 6.64 5.71 -22.64
N ALA A 75 6.24 6.86 -22.09
CA ALA A 75 5.10 7.63 -22.59
C ALA A 75 5.32 8.14 -24.02
N GLN A 76 6.52 8.65 -24.33
CA GLN A 76 6.86 9.12 -25.68
C GLN A 76 6.78 8.00 -26.72
N LYS A 77 7.30 6.81 -26.40
CA LYS A 77 7.19 5.64 -27.28
C LYS A 77 5.73 5.20 -27.49
N GLY A 78 4.90 5.28 -26.45
CA GLY A 78 3.48 4.96 -26.55
C GLY A 78 2.65 5.99 -27.33
N PHE A 79 3.10 7.25 -27.41
CA PHE A 79 2.41 8.30 -28.17
C PHE A 79 2.65 8.22 -29.68
N ALA A 80 3.82 7.73 -30.10
CA ALA A 80 4.17 7.62 -31.52
C ALA A 80 3.60 6.36 -32.21
N GLY A 81 2.80 5.56 -31.49
CA GLY A 81 2.16 4.34 -31.97
C GLY A 81 0.70 4.54 -32.37
#